data_AF-A0A1V1T957-F1
#
_entry.id   AF-A0A1V1T957-F1
#
_cell.length_a   1.000
_cell.length_b   1.000
_cell.length_c   1.000
_cell.angle_alpha   90.00
_cell.angle_beta   90.00
_cell.angle_gamma   90.00
#
_symmetry.space_group_name_H-M   'P 1'
#
loop_
_entity.id
_entity.type
_entity.pdbx_description
1 polymer ?
#
loop_
_entity_poly.entity_id
_entity_poly.type
_entity_poly.pdbx_seq_one_letter_code
_entity_poly.pdbx_strand_id
1 'polypeptide(L)'
;MRDALDILLNRLAKVIWNLSNFAMQWKEEPTLAYTHLQPAQLITVGKRAAQWVQDLMFDLKAIEQVRSDLRFRGAQGTTGTQYGSSFFINPFGGLILRLYGAP
;
A
#
# COMPACT_ATOMS: atom_id res chain seq x y z
N MET A 1 -7.54 -7.66 1.81
CA MET A 1 -6.24 -7.18 1.29
C MET A 1 -6.19 -5.66 1.27
N ARG A 2 -7.14 -4.96 0.63
CA ARG A 2 -7.22 -3.49 0.67
C ARG A 2 -7.23 -2.92 2.10
N ASP A 3 -8.09 -3.45 2.97
CA ASP A 3 -8.19 -2.99 4.37
C ASP A 3 -6.90 -3.22 5.17
N ALA A 4 -6.19 -4.32 4.89
CA ALA A 4 -4.89 -4.58 5.52
C ALA A 4 -3.83 -3.57 5.06
N LEU A 5 -3.83 -3.21 3.77
CA LEU A 5 -2.95 -2.15 3.25
C LEU A 5 -3.28 -0.79 3.88
N ASP A 6 -4.55 -0.49 4.12
CA ASP A 6 -4.96 0.73 4.85
C ASP A 6 -4.39 0.81 6.27
N ILE A 7 -4.40 -0.31 7.00
CA ILE A 7 -3.79 -0.38 8.33
C ILE A 7 -2.27 -0.16 8.24
N LEU A 8 -1.60 -0.77 7.26
CA LEU A 8 -0.16 -0.63 7.07
C LEU A 8 0.24 0.80 6.68
N LEU A 9 -0.47 1.43 5.75
CA LEU A 9 -0.21 2.82 5.33
C LEU A 9 -0.28 3.78 6.51
N ASN A 10 -1.31 3.66 7.35
CA ASN A 10 -1.47 4.52 8.53
C ASN A 10 -0.32 4.34 9.54
N ARG A 11 0.12 3.09 9.77
CA ARG A 11 1.23 2.80 10.69
C ARG A 11 2.56 3.27 10.13
N LEU A 12 2.81 3.05 8.84
CA LEU A 12 4.04 3.48 8.16
C LEU A 12 4.15 5.00 8.16
N ALA A 13 3.07 5.73 7.85
CA ALA A 13 3.03 7.19 7.95
C ALA A 13 3.38 7.68 9.37
N LYS A 14 2.92 6.98 10.42
CA LYS A 14 3.27 7.34 11.79
C LYS A 14 4.75 7.10 12.11
N VAL A 15 5.34 6.01 11.63
CA VAL A 15 6.79 5.73 11.76
C VAL A 15 7.60 6.81 11.07
N ILE A 16 7.24 7.17 9.85
CA ILE A 16 7.89 8.25 9.08
C ILE A 16 7.81 9.58 9.82
N TRP A 17 6.64 9.94 10.37
CA TRP A 17 6.47 11.17 11.15
C TRP A 17 7.36 11.19 12.39
N ASN A 18 7.40 10.09 13.16
CA ASN A 18 8.26 9.98 14.35
C ASN A 18 9.74 10.10 13.98
N LEU A 19 10.19 9.39 12.94
CA LEU A 19 11.58 9.43 12.48
C LEU A 19 11.97 10.78 11.88
N SER A 20 11.04 11.47 11.23
CA SER A 20 11.26 12.83 10.70
C SER A 20 11.47 13.82 11.84
N ASN A 21 10.66 13.75 12.89
CA ASN A 21 10.86 14.58 14.08
C ASN A 21 12.18 14.25 14.79
N PHE A 22 12.53 12.98 14.90
CA PHE A 22 13.83 12.56 15.42
C PHE A 22 14.99 13.13 14.57
N ALA A 23 14.89 13.02 13.24
CA ALA A 23 15.91 13.54 12.34
C ALA A 23 16.09 15.07 12.50
N MET A 24 14.99 15.80 12.67
CA MET A 24 15.01 17.24 12.90
C MET A 24 15.57 17.62 14.28
N GLN A 25 15.22 16.87 15.33
CA GLN A 25 15.74 17.07 16.68
C GLN A 25 17.26 16.90 16.74
N TRP A 26 17.79 15.89 16.05
CA TRP A 26 19.21 15.52 16.08
C TRP A 26 19.99 15.97 14.84
N LYS A 27 19.48 16.97 14.11
CA LYS A 27 20.05 17.43 12.84
C LYS A 27 21.49 17.94 12.95
N GLU A 28 21.88 18.45 14.13
CA GLU A 28 23.17 19.08 14.41
C GLU A 28 24.12 18.19 15.22
N GLU A 29 23.66 17.06 15.75
CA GLU A 29 24.48 16.16 16.59
C GLU A 29 25.49 15.36 15.76
N PRO A 30 26.81 15.61 15.87
CA PRO A 30 27.81 14.93 15.06
C PRO A 30 27.97 13.46 15.44
N THR A 31 28.15 12.58 14.46
CA THR A 31 28.44 11.15 14.65
C THR A 31 29.40 10.67 13.57
N LEU A 32 30.24 9.70 13.93
CA LEU A 32 31.08 8.99 12.97
C LEU A 32 30.21 8.23 11.95
N ALA A 33 30.44 8.43 10.65
CA ALA A 33 29.83 7.62 9.61
C ALA A 33 30.61 6.34 9.38
N TYR A 34 29.93 5.35 8.78
CA TYR A 34 30.53 4.06 8.44
C TYR A 34 30.24 3.70 6.98
N THR A 35 31.28 3.33 6.23
CA THR A 35 31.18 2.71 4.91
C THR A 35 31.93 1.38 4.96
N HIS A 36 31.34 0.29 4.46
CA HIS A 36 31.89 -1.07 4.64
C HIS A 36 32.17 -1.41 6.12
N LEU A 37 31.40 -0.82 7.05
CA LEU A 37 31.62 -0.88 8.50
C LEU A 37 32.99 -0.35 8.97
N GLN A 38 33.65 0.48 8.15
CA GLN A 38 34.88 1.19 8.48
C GLN A 38 34.57 2.68 8.75
N PRO A 39 35.32 3.35 9.66
CA PRO A 39 35.19 4.79 9.91
C PRO A 39 35.27 5.63 8.63
N ALA A 40 34.33 6.55 8.46
CA ALA A 40 34.27 7.49 7.36
C ALA A 40 34.10 8.94 7.87
N GLN A 41 33.91 9.89 6.95
CA GLN A 41 33.73 11.30 7.28
C GLN A 41 32.54 11.52 8.23
N LEU A 42 32.66 12.48 9.16
CA LEU A 42 31.60 12.82 10.10
C LEU A 42 30.31 13.22 9.37
N ILE A 43 29.19 12.74 9.90
CA ILE A 43 27.83 13.18 9.55
C ILE A 43 27.09 13.58 10.82
N THR A 44 25.80 13.85 10.74
CA THR A 44 24.95 14.02 11.93
C THR A 44 24.02 12.84 12.14
N VAL A 45 23.61 12.63 13.39
CA VAL A 45 22.62 11.60 13.76
C VAL A 45 21.33 11.82 12.97
N GLY A 46 20.89 13.08 12.86
CA GLY A 46 19.72 13.44 12.07
C GLY A 46 19.89 13.15 10.58
N LYS A 47 21.07 13.40 10.00
CA LYS A 47 21.33 13.06 8.58
C LYS A 47 21.24 11.56 8.33
N ARG A 48 21.71 10.72 9.25
CA ARG A 48 21.56 9.26 9.17
C ARG A 48 20.09 8.86 9.22
N ALA A 49 19.32 9.40 10.17
CA ALA A 49 17.90 9.10 10.29
C ALA A 49 17.10 9.55 9.06
N ALA A 50 17.46 10.67 8.44
CA ALA A 50 16.82 11.16 7.22
C ALA A 50 16.99 10.20 6.03
N GLN A 51 18.07 9.43 5.95
CA GLN A 51 18.23 8.39 4.92
C GLN A 51 17.20 7.27 5.11
N TRP A 52 16.97 6.81 6.34
CA TRP A 52 15.93 5.82 6.62
C TRP A 52 14.52 6.35 6.29
N VAL A 53 14.27 7.62 6.59
CA VAL A 53 13.00 8.28 6.24
C VAL A 53 12.78 8.28 4.72
N GLN A 54 13.83 8.54 3.94
CA GLN A 54 13.75 8.53 2.48
C GLN A 54 13.30 7.16 1.94
N ASP A 55 13.91 6.07 2.40
CA ASP A 55 13.57 4.71 1.96
C ASP A 55 12.12 4.36 2.32
N LEU A 56 11.70 4.65 3.56
CA LEU A 56 10.32 4.44 4.00
C LEU A 56 9.31 5.27 3.20
N MET A 57 9.72 6.43 2.70
CA MET A 57 8.87 7.28 1.87
C MET A 57 8.62 6.65 0.49
N PHE A 58 9.63 6.00 -0.07
CA PHE A 58 9.49 5.21 -1.29
C PHE A 58 8.58 4.00 -1.07
N ASP A 59 8.72 3.31 0.06
CA ASP A 59 7.85 2.19 0.44
C ASP A 59 6.39 2.64 0.59
N LEU A 60 6.14 3.77 1.24
CA LEU A 60 4.78 4.31 1.39
C LEU A 60 4.13 4.50 0.02
N LYS A 61 4.84 5.17 -0.90
CA LYS A 61 4.34 5.42 -2.25
C LYS A 61 4.08 4.13 -3.02
N ALA A 62 4.97 3.14 -2.89
CA ALA A 62 4.78 1.84 -3.54
C ALA A 62 3.53 1.12 -3.02
N ILE A 63 3.29 1.15 -1.70
CA ILE A 63 2.10 0.53 -1.08
C ILE A 63 0.83 1.27 -1.49
N GLU A 64 0.85 2.60 -1.56
CA GLU A 64 -0.28 3.41 -2.04
C GLU A 64 -0.66 3.02 -3.46
N GLN A 65 0.33 2.84 -4.34
CA GLN A 65 0.11 2.42 -5.73
C GLN A 65 -0.48 1.00 -5.81
N VAL A 66 0.08 0.04 -5.07
CA VAL A 66 -0.48 -1.32 -5.03
C VAL A 66 -1.93 -1.30 -4.53
N ARG A 67 -2.21 -0.49 -3.51
CA ARG A 67 -3.56 -0.34 -2.96
C ARG A 67 -4.54 0.24 -3.97
N SER A 68 -4.15 1.28 -4.72
CA SER A 68 -5.00 1.90 -5.74
C SER A 68 -5.31 0.94 -6.88
N ASP A 69 -4.33 0.12 -7.26
CA ASP A 69 -4.40 -0.74 -8.44
C ASP A 69 -5.14 -2.06 -8.17
N LEU A 70 -5.42 -2.39 -6.90
CA LEU A 70 -6.20 -3.57 -6.54
C LEU A 70 -7.59 -3.54 -7.19
N ARG A 71 -7.86 -4.52 -8.05
CA ARG A 71 -9.18 -4.72 -8.67
C ARG A 71 -9.94 -5.83 -7.96
N PHE A 72 -11.26 -5.65 -7.79
CA PHE A 72 -12.12 -6.71 -7.30
C PHE A 72 -12.34 -7.74 -8.43
N ARG A 73 -12.26 -9.03 -8.10
CA ARG A 73 -12.45 -10.08 -9.11
C ARG A 73 -13.87 -10.11 -9.68
N GLY A 74 -14.88 -9.70 -8.91
CA GLY A 74 -16.28 -9.73 -9.35
C GLY A 74 -16.86 -11.14 -9.39
N ALA A 75 -18.11 -11.28 -9.87
CA ALA A 75 -18.75 -12.57 -10.06
C ALA A 75 -18.28 -13.21 -11.39
N GLN A 76 -17.30 -14.10 -11.31
CA GLN A 76 -16.67 -14.72 -12.48
C GLN A 76 -17.14 -16.16 -12.77
N GLY A 77 -18.08 -16.70 -11.99
CA GLY A 77 -18.46 -18.12 -12.07
C GLY A 77 -17.38 -19.07 -11.52
N THR A 78 -17.69 -20.36 -11.37
CA THR A 78 -16.80 -21.37 -10.77
C THR A 78 -15.54 -21.67 -11.59
N THR A 79 -15.58 -21.39 -12.91
CA THR A 79 -14.46 -21.62 -13.84
C THR A 79 -13.98 -20.34 -14.54
N GLY A 80 -14.43 -19.15 -14.12
CA GLY A 80 -14.04 -17.88 -14.76
C GLY A 80 -14.86 -17.52 -16.02
N THR A 81 -15.76 -18.40 -16.46
CA THR A 81 -16.83 -18.06 -17.40
C THR A 81 -18.03 -17.52 -16.62
N GLN A 82 -18.54 -16.36 -17.03
CA GLN A 82 -19.74 -15.71 -16.43
C GLN A 82 -21.05 -16.50 -16.66
N TYR A 83 -20.96 -17.81 -16.89
CA TYR A 83 -22.11 -18.67 -17.13
C TYR A 83 -22.72 -19.05 -15.78
N GLY A 84 -23.64 -18.20 -15.30
CA GLY A 84 -24.39 -18.42 -14.07
C GLY A 84 -24.76 -17.15 -13.28
N SER A 85 -24.21 -15.98 -13.62
CA SER A 85 -24.55 -14.71 -12.94
C SER A 85 -25.93 -14.15 -13.31
N SER A 86 -26.67 -14.79 -14.23
CA SER A 86 -28.03 -14.38 -14.61
C SER A 86 -29.13 -14.93 -13.69
N PHE A 87 -28.81 -15.68 -12.62
CA PHE A 87 -29.82 -16.23 -11.73
C PHE A 87 -30.01 -15.38 -10.47
N PHE A 88 -30.61 -14.19 -10.65
CA PHE A 88 -31.26 -13.49 -9.55
C PHE A 88 -32.65 -14.13 -9.36
N ILE A 89 -32.80 -14.93 -8.30
CA ILE A 89 -34.09 -15.50 -7.91
C ILE A 89 -34.93 -14.37 -7.30
N ASN A 90 -35.99 -13.97 -7.99
CA ASN A 90 -37.06 -13.20 -7.39
C ASN A 90 -37.77 -14.09 -6.35
N PRO A 91 -38.10 -13.60 -5.13
CA PRO A 91 -38.78 -14.39 -4.10
C PRO A 91 -40.12 -15.05 -4.50
N PHE A 92 -40.63 -14.80 -5.71
CA PHE A 92 -41.89 -15.36 -6.24
C PHE A 92 -41.76 -16.35 -7.42
N GLY A 93 -40.62 -17.02 -7.61
CA GLY A 93 -40.56 -18.29 -8.35
C GLY A 93 -40.91 -18.28 -9.85
N GLY A 94 -40.81 -17.14 -10.53
CA GLY A 94 -41.03 -17.02 -11.98
C GLY A 94 -39.74 -16.83 -12.79
N LEU A 95 -39.50 -17.68 -13.79
CA LEU A 95 -38.33 -17.62 -14.68
C LEU A 95 -38.60 -16.60 -15.82
N ILE A 96 -38.02 -15.40 -15.76
CA ILE A 96 -38.10 -14.39 -16.83
C ILE A 96 -36.75 -14.32 -17.56
N LEU A 97 -36.69 -14.95 -18.74
CA LEU A 97 -35.61 -14.73 -19.71
C LEU A 97 -35.89 -13.43 -20.48
N ARG A 98 -35.15 -12.35 -20.18
CA ARG A 98 -35.05 -11.19 -21.09
C ARG A 98 -33.75 -11.29 -21.86
N LEU A 99 -33.79 -11.99 -23.00
CA LEU A 99 -32.79 -11.85 -24.05
C LEU A 99 -33.11 -10.59 -24.85
N TYR A 100 -32.35 -9.52 -24.69
CA TYR A 100 -32.24 -8.37 -25.60
C TYR A 100 -31.00 -7.58 -25.15
N GLY A 101 -30.00 -7.28 -25.96
CA GLY A 101 -29.75 -7.45 -27.38
C GLY A 101 -28.50 -6.62 -27.71
N ALA A 102 -27.63 -7.15 -28.58
CA ALA A 102 -26.64 -6.32 -29.30
C ALA A 102 -27.38 -5.33 -30.21
N PRO A 103 -26.85 -4.11 -30.36
CA PRO A 103 -26.08 -3.80 -31.57
C PRO A 103 -24.56 -3.86 -31.36
#